data_AF-A0A7C2QMG0-F1
#
_entry.id   AF-A0A7C2QMG0-F1
#
_cell.length_a   1.000
_cell.length_b   1.000
_cell.length_c   1.000
_cell.angle_alpha   90.00
_cell.angle_beta   90.00
_cell.angle_gamma   90.00
#
_symmetry.space_group_name_H-M   'P 1'
#
loop_
_entity.id
_entity.type
_entity.pdbx_description
1 polymer ?
#
loop_
_entity_poly.entity_id
_entity_poly.type
_entity_poly.pdbx_seq_one_letter_code
_entity_poly.pdbx_strand_id
1 'polypeptide(L)'
;MEPTPKTRDPEAARRTFARVRAQYEDWARHTGDRPRGRPIDLLANVDPDRVAEMAGLVAGVLAGLMLLALAAVALRAALFWGAIARNGAAVGYAAVTFFLVAAGVGALAATLNHHRRLRAARAHPRLA
;
A
#
# COMPACT_ATOMS: atom_id res chain seq x y z
N MET A 1 28.36 -36.29 -17.56
CA MET A 1 28.61 -36.72 -16.16
C MET A 1 27.65 -35.93 -15.29
N GLU A 2 26.46 -36.48 -15.06
CA GLU A 2 25.48 -35.86 -14.15
C GLU A 2 25.88 -36.18 -12.70
N PRO A 3 25.96 -35.20 -11.80
CA PRO A 3 26.20 -35.46 -10.39
C PRO A 3 24.97 -36.14 -9.79
N THR A 4 25.13 -37.36 -9.32
CA THR A 4 24.07 -38.09 -8.61
C THR A 4 23.66 -37.32 -7.35
N PRO A 5 22.35 -37.20 -7.05
CA PRO A 5 21.88 -36.54 -5.84
C PRO A 5 22.36 -37.33 -4.64
N LYS A 6 23.15 -36.70 -3.75
CA LYS A 6 23.56 -37.30 -2.47
C LYS A 6 22.29 -37.68 -1.70
N THR A 7 21.97 -38.96 -1.66
CA THR A 7 20.93 -39.53 -0.82
C THR A 7 21.21 -39.10 0.62
N ARG A 8 20.49 -38.08 1.10
CA ARG A 8 20.57 -37.65 2.50
C ARG A 8 20.01 -38.79 3.33
N ASP A 9 20.89 -39.48 4.04
CA ASP A 9 20.52 -40.46 5.05
C ASP A 9 19.52 -39.78 6.02
N PRO A 10 18.24 -40.22 6.04
CA PRO A 10 17.21 -39.62 6.88
C PRO A 10 17.52 -39.80 8.36
N GLU A 11 18.33 -40.79 8.72
CA GLU A 11 18.77 -41.05 10.08
C GLU A 11 19.86 -40.05 10.52
N ALA A 12 20.81 -39.73 9.63
CA ALA A 12 21.78 -38.66 9.85
C ALA A 12 21.10 -37.29 10.01
N ALA A 13 20.05 -37.01 9.24
CA ALA A 13 19.26 -35.79 9.38
C ALA A 13 18.56 -35.71 10.74
N ARG A 14 17.96 -36.81 11.23
CA ARG A 14 17.33 -36.89 12.55
C ARG A 14 18.33 -36.69 13.69
N ARG A 15 19.50 -37.33 13.63
CA ARG A 15 20.58 -37.15 14.63
C ARG A 15 21.07 -35.70 14.68
N THR A 16 21.21 -35.06 13.53
CA THR A 16 21.60 -33.64 13.44
C THR A 16 20.53 -32.74 14.05
N PHE A 17 19.25 -32.99 13.76
CA PHE A 17 18.15 -32.22 14.30
C PHE A 17 18.03 -32.34 15.82
N ALA A 18 18.21 -33.56 16.35
CA ALA A 18 18.21 -33.80 17.80
C ALA A 18 19.34 -33.03 18.51
N ARG A 19 20.54 -32.99 17.91
CA ARG A 19 21.67 -32.24 18.44
C ARG A 19 21.43 -30.73 18.45
N VAL A 20 20.89 -30.17 17.38
CA VAL A 20 20.56 -28.73 17.28
C VAL A 20 19.48 -28.36 18.30
N ARG A 21 18.46 -29.21 18.46
CA ARG A 21 17.41 -29.01 19.46
C ARG A 21 17.98 -28.97 20.88
N ALA A 22 18.84 -29.92 21.23
CA ALA A 22 19.48 -29.96 22.54
C ALA A 22 20.35 -28.71 22.80
N GLN A 23 21.09 -28.22 21.79
CA GLN A 23 21.85 -26.97 21.90
C GLN A 23 20.96 -25.75 22.10
N TYR A 24 19.80 -25.71 21.44
CA TYR A 24 18.86 -24.61 21.59
C TYR A 24 18.19 -24.61 22.97
N GLU A 25 17.81 -25.78 23.47
CA GLU A 25 17.25 -25.94 24.82
C GLU A 25 18.29 -25.60 25.90
N ASP A 26 19.56 -25.92 25.67
CA ASP A 26 20.65 -25.55 26.56
C ASP A 26 20.91 -24.04 26.54
N TRP A 27 20.98 -23.43 25.36
CA TRP A 27 21.07 -21.98 25.22
C TRP A 27 19.87 -21.26 25.86
N ALA A 28 18.65 -21.75 25.65
CA ALA A 28 17.43 -21.16 26.20
C ALA A 28 17.41 -21.20 27.74
N ARG A 29 17.87 -22.31 28.35
CA ARG A 29 18.02 -22.42 29.81
C ARG A 29 19.04 -21.43 30.37
N HIS A 30 20.13 -21.16 29.65
CA HIS A 30 21.18 -20.23 30.08
C HIS A 30 20.91 -18.76 29.72
N THR A 31 19.94 -18.47 28.84
CA THR A 31 19.60 -17.10 28.41
C THR A 31 18.30 -16.59 29.06
N GLY A 32 17.56 -17.44 29.77
CA GLY A 32 16.33 -17.11 30.49
C GLY A 32 16.49 -16.05 31.58
N ASP A 33 17.70 -15.87 32.12
CA ASP A 33 18.00 -14.91 33.19
C ASP A 33 18.44 -13.52 32.69
N ARG A 34 18.57 -13.31 31.37
CA ARG A 34 18.88 -11.97 30.87
C ARG A 34 17.57 -11.18 30.72
N PRO A 35 17.42 -10.01 31.38
CA PRO A 35 16.29 -9.14 31.12
C PRO A 35 16.34 -8.79 29.63
N ARG A 36 15.35 -9.28 28.87
CA ARG A 36 15.17 -8.91 27.47
C ARG A 36 15.13 -7.38 27.45
N GLY A 37 16.19 -6.76 26.93
CA GLY A 37 16.28 -5.31 26.81
C GLY A 37 14.99 -4.82 26.18
N ARG A 38 14.36 -3.81 26.78
CA ARG A 38 13.13 -3.22 26.25
C ARG A 38 13.35 -2.96 24.76
N PRO A 39 12.46 -3.44 23.87
CA PRO A 39 12.57 -3.11 22.46
C PRO A 39 12.63 -1.58 22.36
N ILE A 40 13.52 -1.08 21.51
CA ILE A 40 13.63 0.34 21.25
C ILE A 40 12.29 0.80 20.67
N ASP A 41 11.46 1.43 21.50
CA ASP A 41 10.05 1.83 21.25
C ASP A 41 9.90 2.95 20.20
N LEU A 42 10.94 3.26 19.42
CA LEU A 42 10.88 4.28 18.37
C LEU A 42 9.96 3.88 17.20
N LEU A 43 9.64 2.60 17.05
CA LEU A 43 8.69 2.07 16.03
C LEU A 43 7.46 1.37 16.62
N ALA A 44 7.43 1.10 17.93
CA ALA A 44 6.35 0.33 18.56
C ALA A 44 5.02 1.09 18.65
N ASN A 45 5.05 2.42 18.51
CA ASN A 45 3.85 3.28 18.57
C ASN A 45 3.30 3.70 17.20
N VAL A 46 3.90 3.24 16.10
CA VAL A 46 3.37 3.51 14.76
C VAL A 46 2.41 2.38 14.41
N ASP A 47 1.12 2.63 14.61
CA ASP A 47 0.05 1.75 14.15
C ASP A 47 0.11 1.64 12.62
N PRO A 48 0.54 0.48 12.06
CA PRO A 48 0.78 0.34 10.63
C PRO A 48 -0.52 0.53 9.83
N ASP A 49 -1.67 0.25 10.43
CA ASP A 49 -2.98 0.40 9.79
C ASP A 49 -3.36 1.88 9.63
N ARG A 50 -2.95 2.74 10.57
CA ARG A 50 -3.14 4.20 10.45
C ARG A 50 -2.23 4.81 9.40
N VAL A 51 -0.99 4.31 9.27
CA VAL A 51 -0.06 4.78 8.23
C VAL A 51 -0.56 4.38 6.86
N ALA A 52 -0.99 3.13 6.68
CA ALA A 52 -1.54 2.64 5.42
C ALA A 52 -2.82 3.40 5.01
N GLU A 53 -3.71 3.68 5.97
CA GLU A 53 -4.91 4.49 5.72
C GLU A 53 -4.57 5.93 5.30
N MET A 54 -3.64 6.58 6.02
CA MET A 54 -3.27 7.96 5.70
C MET A 54 -2.56 8.03 4.35
N ALA A 55 -1.72 7.04 4.03
CA ALA A 55 -1.10 6.91 2.72
C ALA A 55 -2.15 6.72 1.61
N GLY A 56 -3.16 5.87 1.82
CA GLY A 56 -4.27 5.67 0.88
C GLY A 56 -5.10 6.93 0.66
N LEU A 57 -5.40 7.68 1.73
CA LEU A 57 -6.11 8.94 1.65
C LEU A 57 -5.31 10.00 0.89
N VAL A 58 -4.02 10.15 1.21
CA VAL A 58 -3.13 11.11 0.54
C VAL A 58 -2.99 10.75 -0.94
N ALA A 59 -2.76 9.47 -1.27
CA ALA A 59 -2.66 9.00 -2.64
C ALA A 59 -3.94 9.27 -3.43
N GLY A 60 -5.12 8.95 -2.85
CA GLY A 60 -6.41 9.18 -3.50
C GLY A 60 -6.71 10.66 -3.74
N VAL A 61 -6.41 11.53 -2.76
CA VAL A 61 -6.57 12.98 -2.91
C VAL A 61 -5.62 13.53 -3.97
N LEU A 62 -4.35 13.14 -3.93
CA LEU A 62 -3.35 13.58 -4.91
C LEU A 62 -3.71 13.13 -6.34
N ALA A 63 -4.17 11.89 -6.51
CA ALA A 63 -4.63 11.41 -7.82
C ALA A 63 -5.81 12.22 -8.33
N GLY A 64 -6.80 12.51 -7.47
CA GLY A 64 -7.94 13.35 -7.82
C GLY A 64 -7.53 14.77 -8.23
N LEU A 65 -6.67 15.42 -7.43
CA LEU A 65 -6.17 16.76 -7.73
C LEU A 65 -5.33 16.80 -9.02
N MET A 66 -4.51 15.78 -9.27
CA MET A 66 -3.72 15.68 -10.49
C MET A 66 -4.61 15.58 -11.73
N LEU A 67 -5.68 14.78 -11.67
CA LEU A 67 -6.65 14.68 -12.77
C LEU A 67 -7.37 16.01 -13.01
N LEU A 68 -7.75 16.74 -11.96
CA LEU A 68 -8.35 18.06 -12.09
C LEU A 68 -7.38 19.10 -12.67
N ALA A 69 -6.10 19.03 -12.29
CA ALA A 69 -5.06 19.89 -12.87
C ALA A 69 -4.88 19.60 -14.38
N LEU A 70 -4.83 18.33 -14.77
CA LEU A 70 -4.79 17.93 -16.18
C LEU A 70 -6.04 18.38 -16.93
N ALA A 71 -7.22 18.33 -16.29
CA ALA A 71 -8.45 18.85 -16.88
C ALA A 71 -8.36 20.35 -17.16
N ALA A 72 -7.80 21.14 -16.24
CA ALA A 72 -7.61 22.58 -16.46
C ALA A 72 -6.67 22.87 -17.64
N VAL A 73 -5.60 22.08 -17.79
CA VAL A 73 -4.68 22.18 -18.94
C VAL A 73 -5.39 21.81 -20.24
N ALA A 74 -6.15 20.71 -20.25
CA ALA A 74 -6.93 20.28 -21.41
C ALA A 74 -7.99 21.33 -21.80
N LEU A 75 -8.66 21.94 -20.83
CA LEU A 75 -9.63 23.00 -21.07
C LEU A 75 -8.97 24.22 -21.71
N ARG A 76 -7.81 24.63 -21.18
CA ARG A 76 -7.02 25.72 -21.76
C ARG A 76 -6.64 25.42 -23.21
N ALA A 77 -6.23 24.18 -23.50
CA ALA A 77 -5.94 23.75 -24.86
C ALA A 77 -7.20 23.80 -25.76
N ALA A 78 -8.35 23.34 -25.27
CA ALA A 78 -9.62 23.39 -26.00
C ALA A 78 -9.97 24.83 -26.41
N LEU A 79 -9.87 25.77 -25.46
CA LEU A 79 -10.13 27.20 -25.70
C LEU A 79 -9.13 27.80 -26.71
N PHE A 80 -7.85 27.48 -26.57
CA PHE A 80 -6.81 27.95 -27.50
C PHE A 80 -7.08 27.46 -28.93
N TRP A 81 -7.32 26.15 -29.11
CA TRP A 81 -7.59 25.58 -30.43
C TRP A 81 -8.92 26.06 -31.03
N GLY A 82 -9.93 26.31 -30.20
CA GLY A 82 -11.19 26.92 -30.61
C GLY A 82 -11.00 28.35 -31.15
N ALA A 83 -10.14 29.15 -30.52
CA ALA A 83 -9.84 30.50 -30.96
C ALA A 83 -9.17 30.58 -32.35
N ILE A 84 -8.45 29.54 -32.77
CA ILE A 84 -7.79 29.43 -34.09
C ILE A 84 -8.64 28.66 -35.12
N ALA A 85 -9.95 28.52 -34.88
CA ALA A 85 -10.91 27.82 -35.75
C ALA A 85 -10.56 26.33 -36.03
N ARG A 86 -9.78 25.70 -35.15
CA ARG A 86 -9.47 24.25 -35.22
C ARG A 86 -10.48 23.46 -34.39
N ASN A 87 -11.74 23.47 -34.86
CA ASN A 87 -12.90 22.93 -34.15
C ASN A 87 -12.74 21.45 -33.77
N GLY A 88 -12.11 20.62 -34.61
CA GLY A 88 -11.87 19.21 -34.30
C GLY A 88 -10.98 19.01 -33.07
N ALA A 89 -9.88 19.79 -32.96
CA ALA A 89 -9.00 19.74 -31.80
C ALA A 89 -9.71 20.29 -30.55
N ALA A 90 -10.45 21.39 -30.69
CA ALA A 90 -11.20 21.99 -29.59
C ALA A 90 -12.21 21.02 -28.96
N VAL A 91 -12.99 20.30 -29.79
CA VAL A 91 -13.96 19.28 -29.32
C VAL A 91 -13.24 18.11 -28.63
N GLY A 92 -12.12 17.64 -29.20
CA GLY A 92 -11.34 16.56 -28.59
C GLY A 92 -10.83 16.92 -27.19
N TYR A 93 -10.22 18.08 -27.04
CA TYR A 93 -9.75 18.56 -25.72
C TYR A 93 -10.90 18.85 -24.75
N ALA A 94 -12.06 19.31 -25.24
CA ALA A 94 -13.24 19.52 -24.40
C ALA A 94 -13.79 18.19 -23.85
N ALA A 95 -13.86 17.14 -24.69
CA ALA A 95 -14.26 15.81 -24.25
C ALA A 95 -13.27 15.23 -23.22
N VAL A 96 -11.95 15.34 -23.48
CA VAL A 96 -10.90 14.93 -22.54
C VAL A 96 -11.04 15.67 -21.20
N THR A 97 -11.29 16.98 -21.25
CA THR A 97 -11.54 17.79 -20.05
C THR A 97 -12.70 17.22 -19.24
N PHE A 98 -13.85 16.95 -19.88
CA PHE A 98 -15.02 16.41 -19.21
C PHE A 98 -14.71 15.10 -18.47
N PHE A 99 -14.05 14.15 -19.15
CA PHE A 99 -13.70 12.88 -18.52
C PHE A 99 -12.68 13.03 -17.40
N LEU A 100 -11.68 13.91 -17.53
CA LEU A 100 -10.72 14.19 -16.48
C LEU A 100 -11.37 14.84 -15.25
N VAL A 101 -12.33 15.74 -15.45
CA VAL A 101 -13.12 16.32 -14.35
C VAL A 101 -13.95 15.23 -13.66
N ALA A 102 -14.69 14.43 -14.43
CA ALA A 102 -15.51 13.36 -13.88
C ALA A 102 -14.67 12.34 -13.11
N ALA A 103 -13.52 11.95 -13.65
CA ALA A 103 -12.58 11.04 -13.00
C ALA A 103 -11.94 11.66 -11.75
N GLY A 104 -11.51 12.93 -11.81
CA GLY A 104 -10.92 13.64 -10.68
C GLY A 104 -11.90 13.82 -9.52
N VAL A 105 -13.13 14.28 -9.80
CA VAL A 105 -14.21 14.39 -8.81
C VAL A 105 -14.58 13.01 -8.26
N GLY A 106 -14.69 12.00 -9.13
CA GLY A 106 -14.98 10.62 -8.74
C GLY A 106 -13.92 10.04 -7.80
N ALA A 107 -12.63 10.26 -8.08
CA ALA A 107 -11.53 9.82 -7.24
C ALA A 107 -11.57 10.48 -5.85
N LEU A 108 -11.84 11.79 -5.79
CA LEU A 108 -12.00 12.50 -4.52
C LEU A 108 -13.21 11.96 -3.72
N ALA A 109 -14.35 11.79 -4.39
CA ALA A 109 -15.56 11.27 -3.77
C ALA A 109 -15.37 9.83 -3.26
N ALA A 110 -14.73 8.96 -4.03
CA ALA A 110 -14.41 7.60 -3.66
C ALA A 110 -13.48 7.56 -2.44
N THR A 111 -12.42 8.38 -2.45
CA THR A 111 -11.46 8.49 -1.35
C THR A 111 -12.15 8.95 -0.05
N LEU A 112 -12.99 9.97 -0.13
CA LEU A 112 -13.76 10.47 1.02
C LEU A 112 -14.77 9.44 1.53
N ASN A 113 -15.48 8.75 0.64
CA ASN A 113 -16.43 7.70 1.00
C ASN A 113 -15.74 6.51 1.67
N HIS A 114 -14.62 6.06 1.12
CA HIS A 114 -13.81 4.99 1.70
C HIS A 114 -13.37 5.36 3.12
N HIS A 115 -12.87 6.57 3.32
CA HIS A 115 -12.45 7.03 4.64
C HIS A 115 -13.61 7.17 5.64
N ARG A 116 -14.79 7.65 5.20
CA ARG A 116 -16.00 7.68 6.05
C ARG A 116 -16.42 6.27 6.49
N ARG A 117 -16.37 5.29 5.59
CA ARG A 117 -16.68 3.88 5.89
C ARG A 117 -15.70 3.30 6.91
N LEU A 118 -14.40 3.56 6.77
CA LEU A 118 -13.40 3.11 7.74
C LEU A 118 -13.64 3.69 9.13
N ARG A 119 -13.98 4.98 9.22
CA ARG A 119 -14.34 5.60 10.51
C ARG A 119 -15.60 4.97 11.13
N ALA A 120 -16.62 4.70 10.33
CA ALA A 120 -17.86 4.07 10.80
C ALA A 120 -17.63 2.63 11.28
N ALA A 121 -16.82 1.84 10.56
CA ALA A 121 -16.47 0.47 10.95
C ALA A 121 -15.72 0.42 12.30
N ARG A 122 -14.83 1.40 12.55
CA ARG A 122 -14.13 1.53 13.83
C ARG A 122 -15.00 2.00 14.99
N ALA A 123 -16.05 2.79 14.70
CA ALA A 123 -16.97 3.27 15.72
C ALA A 123 -17.90 2.17 16.26
N HIS A 124 -18.17 1.13 15.46
CA HIS A 124 -19.08 0.03 15.82
C HIS A 124 -18.45 -1.34 15.56
N PRO A 125 -17.42 -1.76 16.34
CA PRO A 125 -16.71 -3.02 16.13
C PRO A 125 -17.55 -4.28 16.42
N ARG A 126 -18.79 -4.14 16.90
CA ARG A 126 -19.69 -5.24 17.27
C ARG A 126 -20.68 -5.64 16.18
N LEU A 127 -20.70 -4.95 15.04
CA LEU A 127 -21.58 -5.19 13.90
C LEU A 127 -20.82 -5.54 12.60
N ALA A 128 -19.49 -5.65 12.70
CA ALA A 128 -18.59 -5.96 11.59
C ALA A 128 -18.17 -7.43 11.63
#